data_AF-X1S1H0-F1
#
_entry.id   AF-X1S1H0-F1
#
_cell.length_a   1.000
_cell.length_b   1.000
_cell.length_c   1.000
_cell.angle_alpha   90.00
_cell.angle_beta   90.00
_cell.angle_gamma   90.00
#
_symmetry.space_group_name_H-M   'P 1'
#
loop_
_entity.id
_entity.type
_entity.pdbx_description
1 polymer ?
#
loop_
_entity_poly.entity_id
_entity_poly.type
_entity_poly.pdbx_seq_one_letter_code
_entity_poly.pdbx_strand_id
1 'polypeptide(L)'
;GLNSPFAWRDQKIDVTVPDLICMICDDKKEPLTNPNYETGMRVSVIGLPAPKEWRTDEGLKVFGPRHFGYDIEYVPIERRFKEVD
;
A
#
# COMPACT_ATOMS: atom_id res chain seq x y z
N GLY A 1 9.57 4.41 -1.77
CA GLY A 1 9.33 5.30 -0.60
C GLY A 1 7.84 5.55 -0.50
N LEU A 2 7.27 5.57 0.72
CA LEU A 2 5.82 5.57 0.96
C LEU A 2 5.06 6.88 0.62
N ASN A 3 5.72 7.86 -0.02
CA ASN A 3 5.04 8.99 -0.67
C ASN A 3 4.34 8.60 -2.00
N SER A 4 4.25 7.31 -2.27
CA SER A 4 3.81 6.74 -3.54
C SER A 4 2.52 5.95 -3.32
N PRO A 5 1.58 5.90 -4.29
CA PRO A 5 0.37 5.06 -4.19
C PRO A 5 0.67 3.55 -4.30
N PHE A 6 1.91 3.13 -4.01
CA PHE A 6 2.40 1.77 -4.07
C PHE A 6 3.58 1.56 -3.13
N ALA A 7 3.66 0.34 -2.60
CA ALA A 7 4.81 -0.19 -1.89
C ALA A 7 5.65 -1.03 -2.87
N TRP A 8 6.95 -0.80 -2.88
CA TRP A 8 7.89 -1.58 -3.68
C TRP A 8 9.07 -2.05 -2.83
N ARG A 9 9.57 -3.24 -3.14
CA ARG A 9 10.74 -3.85 -2.50
C ARG A 9 11.40 -4.76 -3.53
N ASP A 10 12.74 -4.79 -3.53
CA ASP A 10 13.51 -5.65 -4.43
C ASP A 10 13.10 -5.48 -5.91
N GLN A 11 12.87 -4.23 -6.33
CA GLN A 11 12.41 -3.85 -7.68
C GLN A 11 11.04 -4.42 -8.09
N LYS A 12 10.29 -5.00 -7.15
CA LYS A 12 8.94 -5.51 -7.34
C LYS A 12 7.94 -4.66 -6.59
N ILE A 13 6.78 -4.47 -7.20
CA ILE A 13 5.63 -3.86 -6.53
C ILE A 13 4.98 -4.91 -5.65
N ASP A 14 4.88 -4.64 -4.36
CA ASP A 14 4.27 -5.55 -3.40
C ASP A 14 2.79 -5.18 -3.18
N VAL A 15 2.46 -3.88 -3.07
CA VAL A 15 1.08 -3.40 -2.85
C VAL A 15 0.84 -2.15 -3.69
N THR A 16 -0.36 -1.98 -4.21
CA THR A 16 -0.81 -0.74 -4.89
C THR A 16 -2.17 -0.32 -4.38
N VAL A 17 -2.51 0.96 -4.53
CA VAL A 17 -3.90 1.40 -4.46
C VAL A 17 -4.80 0.53 -5.36
N PRO A 18 -6.06 0.25 -4.96
CA PRO A 18 -6.74 0.79 -3.77
C PRO A 18 -6.41 0.10 -2.44
N ASP A 19 -5.57 -0.94 -2.41
CA ASP A 19 -5.18 -1.57 -1.13
C ASP A 19 -4.40 -0.57 -0.26
N LEU A 20 -4.67 -0.58 1.04
CA LEU A 20 -4.13 0.39 1.97
C LEU A 20 -2.72 -0.04 2.41
N ILE A 21 -1.81 0.93 2.49
CA ILE A 21 -0.46 0.75 2.99
C ILE A 21 -0.30 1.64 4.23
N CYS A 22 -0.05 1.04 5.39
CA CYS A 22 0.14 1.72 6.66
C CYS A 22 1.55 1.51 7.19
N MET A 23 2.09 2.51 7.87
CA MET A 23 3.34 2.43 8.61
C MET A 23 3.08 2.59 10.09
N ILE A 24 3.70 1.75 10.92
CA ILE A 24 3.65 1.84 12.38
C ILE A 24 5.08 2.04 12.88
N CYS A 25 5.28 3.02 13.77
CA CYS A 25 6.55 3.18 14.48
C CYS A 25 6.67 2.08 15.53
N ASP A 26 7.70 1.25 15.43
CA ASP A 26 7.84 0.10 16.33
C ASP A 26 8.14 0.52 17.77
N ASP A 27 8.72 1.71 17.96
CA ASP A 27 9.12 2.20 19.27
C ASP A 27 7.96 2.86 20.02
N LYS A 28 7.15 3.64 19.29
CA LYS A 28 6.00 4.36 19.86
C LYS A 28 4.70 3.56 19.80
N LYS A 29 4.63 2.52 18.95
CA LYS A 29 3.40 1.76 18.65
C LYS A 29 2.28 2.65 18.09
N GLU A 30 2.67 3.68 17.34
CA GLU A 30 1.77 4.68 16.77
C GLU A 30 1.84 4.66 15.24
N PRO A 31 0.75 5.03 14.54
CA PRO A 31 0.78 5.19 13.10
C PRO A 31 1.72 6.33 12.68
N LEU A 32 2.46 6.09 11.62
CA LEU A 32 3.27 7.11 10.94
C LEU A 32 2.52 7.61 9.72
N THR A 33 2.32 8.93 9.66
CA THR A 33 1.72 9.62 8.52
C THR A 33 2.80 10.30 7.68
N ASN A 34 2.60 10.44 6.38
CA ASN A 34 3.53 11.22 5.56
C ASN A 34 3.49 12.70 5.96
N PRO A 35 4.64 13.41 5.99
CA PRO A 35 6.01 12.94 5.71
C PRO A 35 6.80 12.56 6.98
N ASN A 36 6.13 12.23 8.09
CA ASN A 36 6.71 12.13 9.44
C ASN A 36 7.51 10.82 9.67
N TYR A 37 8.51 10.55 8.83
CA TYR A 37 9.43 9.44 8.96
C TYR A 37 10.87 9.88 8.68
N GLU A 38 11.83 9.22 9.33
CA GLU A 38 13.25 9.52 9.21
C GLU A 38 14.06 8.25 8.98
N THR A 39 15.25 8.41 8.37
CA THR A 39 16.16 7.27 8.17
C THR A 39 16.62 6.75 9.52
N GLY A 40 16.56 5.44 9.71
CA GLY A 40 16.93 4.76 10.96
C GLY A 40 15.75 4.47 11.89
N MET A 41 14.55 4.99 11.62
CA MET A 41 13.34 4.56 12.33
C MET A 41 13.06 3.08 12.07
N ARG A 42 12.76 2.33 13.14
CA ARG A 42 12.20 0.99 13.03
C ARG A 42 10.70 1.09 12.80
N VAL A 43 10.25 0.54 11.68
CA VAL A 43 8.87 0.63 11.24
C VAL A 43 8.37 -0.71 10.76
N SER A 44 7.14 -1.02 11.11
CA SER A 44 6.36 -2.10 10.51
C SER A 44 5.49 -1.53 9.40
N VAL A 45 5.49 -2.17 8.23
CA VAL A 45 4.62 -1.83 7.10
C VAL A 45 3.50 -2.87 7.02
N ILE A 46 2.25 -2.40 7.05
CA ILE A 46 1.06 -3.25 7.01
C ILE A 46 0.31 -2.93 5.73
N GLY A 47 0.02 -3.96 4.94
CA GLY A 47 -0.89 -3.86 3.81
C GLY A 47 -2.27 -4.41 4.18
N LEU A 48 -3.34 -3.74 3.77
CA LEU A 48 -4.71 -4.14 4.06
C LEU A 48 -5.54 -4.18 2.76
N PRO A 49 -6.41 -5.19 2.60
CA PRO A 49 -7.25 -5.29 1.43
C PRO A 49 -8.21 -4.10 1.34
N ALA A 50 -8.36 -3.53 0.14
CA ALA A 50 -9.33 -2.51 -0.14
C ALA A 50 -10.77 -3.03 0.04
N PRO A 51 -11.72 -2.17 0.44
CA PRO A 51 -13.14 -2.49 0.34
C PRO A 51 -13.52 -2.91 -1.09
N LYS A 52 -14.45 -3.85 -1.21
CA LYS A 52 -14.88 -4.45 -2.49
C LYS A 52 -15.35 -3.40 -3.51
N GLU A 53 -15.92 -2.30 -3.04
CA GLU A 53 -16.43 -1.19 -3.85
C GLU A 53 -15.32 -0.54 -4.68
N TRP A 54 -14.12 -0.42 -4.11
CA TRP A 54 -12.95 0.16 -4.77
C TRP A 54 -12.26 -0.80 -5.75
N ARG A 55 -12.60 -2.09 -5.69
CA ARG A 55 -12.02 -3.15 -6.53
C ARG A 55 -12.83 -3.42 -7.80
N THR A 56 -13.92 -2.70 -8.00
CA THR A 56 -14.71 -2.72 -9.25
C THR A 56 -14.00 -1.96 -10.36
N ASP A 57 -14.38 -2.18 -11.62
CA ASP A 57 -13.81 -1.43 -12.76
C ASP A 57 -13.96 0.08 -12.59
N GLU A 58 -15.11 0.56 -12.12
CA GLU A 58 -15.34 1.99 -11.84
C GLU A 58 -14.51 2.47 -10.64
N GLY A 59 -14.42 1.68 -9.57
CA GLY A 59 -13.58 1.98 -8.42
C GLY A 59 -12.11 2.13 -8.81
N LEU A 60 -11.59 1.24 -9.67
CA LEU A 60 -10.22 1.27 -10.17
C LEU A 60 -9.96 2.43 -11.15
N LYS A 61 -10.96 2.89 -11.90
CA LYS A 61 -10.84 4.12 -12.71
C LYS A 61 -10.66 5.37 -11.83
N VAL A 62 -11.29 5.38 -10.65
CA VAL A 62 -11.24 6.51 -9.71
C VAL A 62 -10.03 6.44 -8.77
N PHE A 63 -9.63 5.25 -8.34
CA PHE A 63 -8.62 5.08 -7.28
C PHE A 63 -7.69 3.87 -7.48
N GLY A 64 -7.53 3.42 -8.72
CA GLY A 64 -6.55 2.40 -9.10
C GLY A 64 -5.23 2.98 -9.62
N PRO A 65 -4.23 2.14 -9.92
CA PRO A 65 -2.89 2.59 -10.33
C PRO A 65 -2.91 3.50 -11.57
N ARG A 66 -3.77 3.18 -12.55
CA ARG A 66 -3.93 3.97 -13.78
C ARG A 66 -4.48 5.37 -13.53
N HIS A 67 -5.31 5.56 -12.51
CA HIS A 67 -5.78 6.90 -12.11
C HIS A 67 -4.61 7.82 -11.75
N PHE A 68 -3.58 7.26 -11.11
CA PHE A 68 -2.37 7.97 -10.72
C PHE A 68 -1.32 8.04 -11.84
N GLY A 69 -1.66 7.65 -13.08
CA GLY A 69 -0.78 7.74 -14.25
C GLY A 69 0.16 6.54 -14.45
N TYR A 70 -0.04 5.44 -13.72
CA TYR A 70 0.79 4.23 -13.85
C TYR A 70 0.09 3.16 -14.67
N ASP A 71 0.70 2.72 -15.78
CA ASP A 71 0.19 1.60 -16.56
C ASP A 71 0.55 0.26 -15.92
N ILE A 72 -0.10 -0.01 -14.79
CA ILE A 72 0.12 -1.20 -13.95
C ILE A 72 -1.24 -1.81 -13.65
N GLU A 73 -1.33 -3.13 -13.75
CA GLU A 73 -2.52 -3.88 -13.36
C GLU A 73 -2.64 -3.94 -11.84
N TYR A 74 -3.82 -3.63 -11.32
CA TYR A 74 -4.14 -3.84 -9.91
C TYR A 74 -4.21 -5.34 -9.61
N VAL A 75 -3.42 -5.79 -8.63
CA VAL A 75 -3.47 -7.15 -8.12
C VAL A 75 -3.75 -7.07 -6.62
N PRO A 76 -4.90 -7.59 -6.14
CA PRO A 76 -5.24 -7.58 -4.72
C PRO A 76 -4.12 -8.18 -3.85
N ILE A 77 -3.86 -7.54 -2.71
CA ILE A 77 -2.77 -7.91 -1.81
C ILE A 77 -2.85 -9.37 -1.35
N GLU A 78 -4.05 -9.88 -1.11
CA GLU A 78 -4.29 -11.27 -0.70
C GLU A 78 -3.94 -12.31 -1.79
N ARG A 79 -3.74 -11.88 -3.04
CA ARG A 79 -3.22 -12.74 -4.12
C ARG A 79 -1.69 -12.77 -4.16
N ARG A 80 -1.02 -11.78 -3.56
CA ARG A 80 0.45 -11.67 -3.53
C ARG A 80 1.04 -12.27 -2.25
N PHE A 81 0.33 -12.12 -1.15
CA PHE A 81 0.75 -12.59 0.17
C PHE A 81 -0.31 -13.47 0.78
N LYS A 82 0.14 -14.46 1.55
CA LYS A 82 -0.75 -15.19 2.45
C LYS A 82 -1.05 -14.30 3.65
N GLU A 83 -2.24 -14.45 4.21
CA GLU A 83 -2.52 -13.89 5.53
C GLU A 83 -1.49 -14.43 6.53
N VAL A 84 -1.08 -13.56 7.45
CA VAL A 84 -0.21 -13.92 8.55
C VAL A 84 -1.12 -14.25 9.72
N ASP A 85 -1.00 -15.47 10.25
CA ASP A 85 -1.77 -15.95 11.42
C ASP A 85 -1.46 -15.15 12.70
#